data_AF-A0A238L477-F1
#
_entry.id   AF-A0A238L477-F1
#
_cell.length_a   1.000
_cell.length_b   1.000
_cell.length_c   1.000
_cell.angle_alpha   90.00
_cell.angle_beta   90.00
_cell.angle_gamma   90.00
#
_symmetry.space_group_name_H-M   'P 1'
#
loop_
_entity.id
_entity.type
_entity.pdbx_description
1 polymer ?
#
loop_
_entity_poly.entity_id
_entity_poly.type
_entity_poly.pdbx_seq_one_letter_code
_entity_poly.pdbx_strand_id
1 'polypeptide(L)'
;MLISEIRPSTVAGVKRLASQLKKQHGIKYSDALDQASMAAGKANFRHALRSLPRTGNRPEIHYVLLTIYWSDKDRRHQCGRETLKIDLSKPIHEICTKKSLKYVRGFGNLRMVADDHFVCDSIAPSQEYAREGICTAERSLRFMEYTGLRPSRDPRKLDTRGHNNEKLPNLDHSTDWFDSNTGQYFLIDEPYSGAPDENERTAWAKRNGWQIEKTSWPGMYRPYDCDLYVAADSRYGSDIESIVKRINDIPIPLVAENWDGESSSSWDTFCSPMAETAQDRRRARCKGMIYPSASKTTVPYNFNPGTSRRRPIGELGIEGHIEAGRIIKGVLRSEFSPYGACSRMSSLRSDLEDWLGLEIGRGQLEGPEFFEVYYREIDADKSHQETLRSSADVVASLHILRKKLAVAYPNCAPLRQQLRRIDVSIAMIESAAKAPR
;
A
#
# COMPACT_ATOMS: atom_id res chain seq x y z
N MET A 1 -10.42 -38.60 -38.25
CA MET A 1 -10.87 -37.22 -38.54
C MET A 1 -9.91 -36.62 -39.55
N LEU A 2 -10.41 -36.20 -40.71
CA LEU A 2 -9.61 -35.61 -41.78
C LEU A 2 -9.08 -34.25 -41.33
N ILE A 3 -7.75 -34.12 -41.22
CA ILE A 3 -7.06 -32.88 -40.81
C ILE A 3 -7.24 -31.74 -41.84
N SER A 4 -7.78 -32.04 -43.03
CA SER A 4 -7.88 -31.15 -44.18
C SER A 4 -8.81 -29.94 -44.03
N GLU A 5 -9.59 -29.84 -42.94
CA GLU A 5 -10.54 -28.72 -42.72
C GLU A 5 -10.18 -27.79 -41.55
N ILE A 6 -9.11 -28.08 -40.78
CA ILE A 6 -8.77 -27.27 -39.61
C ILE A 6 -8.01 -26.01 -40.05
N ARG A 7 -8.63 -24.84 -39.89
CA ARG A 7 -8.00 -23.52 -40.10
C ARG A 7 -7.68 -22.85 -38.76
N PRO A 8 -6.46 -22.98 -38.24
CA PRO A 8 -6.12 -22.41 -36.94
C PRO A 8 -6.00 -20.88 -37.01
N SER A 9 -6.69 -20.18 -36.12
CA SER A 9 -6.66 -18.71 -36.03
C SER A 9 -5.64 -18.15 -35.02
N THR A 10 -4.81 -19.01 -34.41
CA THR A 10 -3.89 -18.65 -33.32
C THR A 10 -2.56 -19.38 -33.44
N VAL A 11 -1.48 -18.84 -32.87
CA VAL A 11 -0.16 -19.50 -32.85
C VAL A 11 -0.22 -20.83 -32.08
N ALA A 12 -0.96 -20.87 -30.96
CA ALA A 12 -1.19 -22.12 -30.22
C ALA A 12 -1.94 -23.16 -31.05
N GLY A 13 -2.95 -22.73 -31.82
CA GLY A 13 -3.69 -23.57 -32.76
C GLY A 13 -2.79 -24.13 -33.87
N VAL A 14 -1.91 -23.29 -34.44
CA VAL A 14 -0.92 -23.70 -35.44
C VAL A 14 0.03 -24.76 -34.87
N LYS A 15 0.56 -24.57 -33.66
CA LYS A 15 1.44 -25.56 -33.01
C LYS A 15 0.73 -26.89 -32.72
N ARG A 16 -0.56 -26.84 -32.35
CA ARG A 16 -1.37 -28.03 -32.09
C ARG A 16 -1.63 -28.81 -33.39
N LEU A 17 -2.00 -28.11 -34.46
CA LEU A 17 -2.19 -28.70 -35.79
C LEU A 17 -0.87 -29.28 -36.33
N ALA A 18 0.25 -28.58 -36.17
CA ALA A 18 1.58 -29.06 -36.56
C ALA A 18 1.96 -30.36 -35.83
N SER A 19 1.63 -30.50 -34.55
CA SER A 19 1.85 -31.74 -33.80
C SER A 19 1.03 -32.91 -34.34
N GLN A 20 -0.17 -32.66 -34.85
CA GLN A 20 -1.01 -33.68 -35.49
C GLN A 20 -0.48 -34.04 -36.88
N LEU A 21 -0.12 -33.05 -37.70
CA LEU A 21 0.46 -33.24 -39.04
C LEU A 21 1.80 -34.00 -38.98
N LYS A 22 2.66 -33.69 -38.00
CA LYS A 22 3.90 -34.42 -37.74
C LYS A 22 3.62 -35.91 -37.52
N LYS A 23 2.62 -36.23 -36.69
CA LYS A 23 2.26 -37.62 -36.37
C LYS A 23 1.63 -38.34 -37.55
N GLN A 24 0.81 -37.65 -38.34
CA GLN A 24 0.09 -38.26 -39.46
C GLN A 24 0.97 -38.47 -40.69
N HIS A 25 1.80 -37.49 -41.05
CA HIS A 25 2.58 -37.50 -42.30
C HIS A 25 4.06 -37.84 -42.10
N GLY A 26 4.52 -38.06 -40.86
CA GLY A 26 5.91 -38.43 -40.58
C GLY A 26 6.95 -37.34 -40.92
N ILE A 27 6.52 -36.10 -41.12
CA ILE A 27 7.37 -34.96 -41.52
C ILE A 27 8.09 -34.34 -40.32
N LYS A 28 9.13 -33.52 -40.59
CA LYS A 28 9.79 -32.75 -39.51
C LYS A 28 8.81 -31.74 -38.91
N TYR A 29 9.00 -31.44 -37.63
CA TYR A 29 8.11 -30.51 -36.92
C TYR A 29 8.16 -29.09 -37.50
N SER A 30 9.31 -28.65 -38.02
CA SER A 30 9.45 -27.38 -38.76
C SER A 30 8.51 -27.32 -39.96
N ASP A 31 8.49 -28.39 -40.75
CA ASP A 31 7.72 -28.46 -41.99
C ASP A 31 6.23 -28.58 -41.68
N ALA A 32 5.89 -29.29 -40.60
CA ALA A 32 4.54 -29.36 -40.06
C ALA A 32 4.04 -27.99 -39.55
N LEU A 33 4.92 -27.15 -38.99
CA LEU A 33 4.57 -25.80 -38.57
C LEU A 33 4.28 -24.89 -39.77
N ASP A 34 5.05 -25.00 -40.84
CA ASP A 34 4.80 -24.23 -42.06
C ASP A 34 3.51 -24.69 -42.75
N GLN A 35 3.25 -25.99 -42.83
CA GLN A 35 1.98 -26.54 -43.33
C GLN A 35 0.77 -26.10 -42.50
N ALA A 36 0.87 -26.17 -41.16
CA ALA A 36 -0.18 -25.70 -40.28
C ALA A 36 -0.40 -24.17 -40.39
N SER A 37 0.66 -23.41 -40.72
CA SER A 37 0.58 -21.96 -40.93
C SER A 37 -0.10 -21.61 -42.25
N MET A 38 0.13 -22.41 -43.31
CA MET A 38 -0.57 -22.27 -44.59
C MET A 38 -2.07 -22.54 -44.44
N ALA A 39 -2.46 -23.52 -43.62
CA ALA A 39 -3.85 -23.77 -43.26
C ALA A 39 -4.50 -22.59 -42.51
N ALA A 40 -3.70 -21.75 -41.84
CA ALA A 40 -4.12 -20.48 -41.23
C ALA A 40 -4.15 -19.28 -42.20
N GLY A 41 -3.89 -19.50 -43.49
CA GLY A 41 -3.76 -18.43 -44.49
C GLY A 41 -2.45 -17.64 -44.39
N LYS A 42 -1.40 -18.21 -43.77
CA LYS A 42 -0.09 -17.55 -43.58
C LYS A 42 1.00 -18.27 -44.36
N ALA A 43 1.89 -17.50 -44.99
CA ALA A 43 2.96 -18.03 -45.85
C ALA A 43 3.92 -19.02 -45.17
N ASN A 44 4.23 -18.84 -43.88
CA ASN A 44 5.09 -19.72 -43.09
C ASN A 44 4.89 -19.47 -41.59
N PHE A 45 5.53 -20.28 -40.74
CA PHE A 45 5.41 -20.19 -39.30
C PHE A 45 5.92 -18.86 -38.73
N ARG A 46 6.93 -18.24 -39.36
CA ARG A 46 7.43 -16.92 -38.96
C ARG A 46 6.39 -15.83 -39.22
N HIS A 47 5.67 -15.91 -40.35
CA HIS A 47 4.56 -15.03 -40.67
C HIS A 47 3.39 -15.27 -39.71
N ALA A 48 3.05 -16.53 -39.40
CA ALA A 48 2.04 -16.86 -38.39
C ALA A 48 2.40 -16.32 -37.00
N LEU A 49 3.67 -16.39 -36.58
CA LEU A 49 4.15 -15.85 -35.30
C LEU A 49 3.97 -14.34 -35.17
N ARG A 50 4.03 -13.61 -36.29
CA ARG A 50 3.89 -12.15 -36.36
C ARG A 50 2.45 -11.68 -36.56
N SER A 51 1.58 -12.52 -37.10
CA SER A 51 0.25 -12.11 -37.59
C SER A 51 -0.92 -12.80 -36.91
N LEU A 52 -0.69 -13.91 -36.19
CA LEU A 52 -1.73 -14.58 -35.41
C LEU A 52 -1.56 -14.25 -33.93
N PRO A 53 -2.67 -14.07 -33.18
CA PRO A 53 -2.63 -13.94 -31.73
C PRO A 53 -2.05 -15.23 -31.11
N ARG A 54 -1.27 -15.08 -30.04
CA ARG A 54 -0.56 -16.21 -29.38
C ARG A 54 -1.54 -17.26 -28.82
N THR A 55 -2.70 -16.81 -28.38
CA THR A 55 -3.82 -17.58 -27.85
C THR A 55 -5.11 -17.11 -28.54
N GLY A 56 -6.18 -17.91 -28.49
CA GLY A 56 -7.48 -17.47 -29.01
C GLY A 56 -7.93 -16.19 -28.32
N ASN A 57 -8.55 -15.28 -29.07
CA ASN A 57 -9.37 -14.21 -28.50
C ASN A 57 -10.54 -14.87 -27.74
N ARG A 58 -10.27 -15.35 -26.53
CA ARG A 58 -11.26 -15.26 -25.47
C ARG A 58 -11.43 -13.77 -25.21
N PRO A 59 -12.66 -13.28 -24.92
CA PRO A 59 -12.79 -11.97 -24.29
C PRO A 59 -11.81 -11.96 -23.12
N GLU A 60 -10.96 -10.95 -23.07
CA GLU A 60 -10.00 -10.83 -21.98
C GLU A 60 -10.82 -10.50 -20.74
N ILE A 61 -11.12 -11.53 -19.94
CA ILE A 61 -11.92 -11.35 -18.72
C ILE A 61 -10.97 -10.70 -17.71
N HIS A 62 -11.13 -9.40 -17.51
CA HIS A 62 -10.41 -8.68 -16.48
C HIS A 62 -11.15 -8.89 -15.16
N TYR A 63 -10.44 -9.33 -14.15
CA TYR A 63 -10.99 -9.47 -12.81
C TYR A 63 -9.90 -9.25 -11.77
N VAL A 64 -10.34 -8.97 -10.55
CA VAL A 64 -9.48 -9.01 -9.37
C VAL A 64 -10.17 -9.76 -8.24
N LEU A 65 -9.36 -10.37 -7.39
CA LEU A 65 -9.76 -11.07 -6.18
C LEU A 65 -9.33 -10.22 -5.00
N LEU A 66 -10.24 -9.95 -4.07
CA LEU A 66 -9.94 -9.27 -2.81
C LEU A 66 -10.08 -10.27 -1.68
N THR A 67 -9.05 -10.44 -0.87
CA THR A 67 -9.05 -11.38 0.26
C THR A 67 -8.76 -10.67 1.58
N ILE A 68 -9.63 -10.87 2.56
CA ILE A 68 -9.44 -10.42 3.95
C ILE A 68 -9.60 -11.58 4.90
N TYR A 69 -8.64 -11.74 5.81
CA TYR A 69 -8.67 -12.73 6.89
C TYR A 69 -9.23 -12.10 8.15
N TRP A 70 -9.93 -12.89 8.96
CA TRP A 70 -10.55 -12.41 10.19
C TRP A 70 -10.35 -13.37 11.37
N SER A 71 -10.50 -12.82 12.57
CA SER A 71 -10.47 -13.54 13.84
C SER A 71 -11.35 -12.85 14.85
N ASP A 72 -12.41 -13.54 15.26
CA ASP A 72 -13.30 -13.10 16.31
C ASP A 72 -12.83 -13.66 17.65
N LYS A 73 -12.23 -12.79 18.47
CA LYS A 73 -11.72 -13.17 19.79
C LYS A 73 -12.84 -13.38 20.80
N ASP A 74 -13.99 -12.74 20.61
CA ASP A 74 -15.10 -12.77 21.55
C ASP A 74 -15.98 -14.01 21.32
N ARG A 75 -16.09 -14.48 20.07
CA ARG A 75 -16.84 -15.69 19.70
C ARG A 75 -15.93 -16.91 19.57
N ARG A 76 -15.41 -17.40 20.71
CA ARG A 76 -14.62 -18.65 20.80
C ARG A 76 -13.39 -18.69 19.88
N HIS A 77 -12.76 -17.55 19.62
CA HIS A 77 -11.60 -17.47 18.73
C HIS A 77 -11.88 -18.01 17.31
N GLN A 78 -13.11 -17.84 16.82
CA GLN A 78 -13.44 -18.18 15.44
C GLN A 78 -12.54 -17.40 14.48
N CYS A 79 -12.24 -18.01 13.35
CA CYS A 79 -11.36 -17.44 12.36
C CYS A 79 -11.80 -17.85 10.97
N GLY A 80 -11.36 -17.08 9.97
CA GLY A 80 -11.70 -17.39 8.60
C GLY A 80 -11.13 -16.39 7.62
N ARG A 81 -11.65 -16.50 6.40
CA ARG A 81 -11.25 -15.71 5.24
C ARG A 81 -12.47 -15.44 4.39
N GLU A 82 -12.59 -14.20 3.95
CA GLU A 82 -13.55 -13.77 2.95
C GLU A 82 -12.80 -13.44 1.65
N THR A 83 -13.35 -13.85 0.50
CA THR A 83 -12.78 -13.51 -0.79
C THR A 83 -13.85 -13.22 -1.83
N LEU A 84 -13.73 -12.05 -2.46
CA LEU A 84 -14.64 -11.61 -3.51
C LEU A 84 -13.90 -11.54 -4.84
N LYS A 85 -14.51 -12.10 -5.88
CA LYS A 85 -14.10 -11.88 -7.26
C LYS A 85 -14.89 -10.72 -7.84
N ILE A 86 -14.18 -9.73 -8.37
CA ILE A 86 -14.76 -8.53 -8.98
C ILE A 86 -14.38 -8.55 -10.46
N ASP A 87 -15.37 -8.73 -11.33
CA ASP A 87 -15.17 -8.59 -12.77
C ASP A 87 -15.07 -7.10 -13.13
N LEU A 88 -14.07 -6.78 -13.96
CA LEU A 88 -13.70 -5.42 -14.37
C LEU A 88 -13.93 -5.23 -15.87
N SER A 89 -14.26 -3.99 -16.24
CA SER A 89 -14.42 -3.56 -17.64
C SER A 89 -13.10 -3.51 -18.43
N LYS A 90 -11.97 -3.36 -17.73
CA LYS A 90 -10.62 -3.24 -18.27
C LYS A 90 -9.58 -3.65 -17.21
N PRO A 91 -8.29 -3.82 -17.55
CA PRO A 91 -7.27 -4.14 -16.57
C PRO A 91 -7.22 -3.12 -15.43
N ILE A 92 -7.02 -3.58 -14.19
CA ILE A 92 -7.05 -2.70 -13.01
C ILE A 92 -6.05 -1.52 -13.09
N HIS A 93 -4.91 -1.73 -13.74
CA HIS A 93 -3.88 -0.68 -13.90
C HIS A 93 -4.29 0.43 -14.86
N GLU A 94 -5.26 0.20 -15.75
CA GLU A 94 -5.87 1.22 -16.60
C GLU A 94 -6.92 2.03 -15.84
N ILE A 95 -7.64 1.40 -14.91
CA ILE A 95 -8.55 2.07 -13.97
C ILE A 95 -7.72 2.98 -13.05
N CYS A 96 -6.77 2.41 -12.32
CA CYS A 96 -5.97 3.13 -11.34
C CYS A 96 -4.54 2.56 -11.24
N THR A 97 -3.55 3.45 -11.20
CA THR A 97 -2.15 3.00 -11.09
C THR A 97 -1.91 2.28 -9.75
N LYS A 98 -1.01 1.31 -9.74
CA LYS A 98 -0.65 0.56 -8.51
C LYS A 98 -0.25 1.46 -7.33
N LYS A 99 0.41 2.60 -7.60
CA LYS A 99 0.81 3.56 -6.56
C LYS A 99 -0.35 4.40 -6.04
N SER A 100 -1.38 4.61 -6.88
CA SER A 100 -2.57 5.38 -6.54
C SER A 100 -3.61 4.54 -5.79
N LEU A 101 -3.69 3.23 -6.07
CA LEU A 101 -4.64 2.32 -5.42
C LEU A 101 -4.59 2.38 -3.89
N LYS A 102 -3.41 2.54 -3.28
CA LYS A 102 -3.29 2.63 -1.81
C LYS A 102 -4.03 3.83 -1.18
N TYR A 103 -4.40 4.83 -1.97
CA TYR A 103 -5.15 6.00 -1.52
C TYR A 103 -6.66 5.84 -1.76
N VAL A 104 -7.08 4.80 -2.48
CA VAL A 104 -8.49 4.48 -2.67
C VAL A 104 -9.04 3.93 -1.37
N ARG A 105 -10.24 4.35 -1.00
CA ARG A 105 -10.95 3.82 0.16
C ARG A 105 -11.06 2.28 0.07
N GLY A 106 -10.82 1.60 1.18
CA GLY A 106 -10.78 0.12 1.24
C GLY A 106 -9.48 -0.53 0.75
N PHE A 107 -8.62 0.18 -0.01
CA PHE A 107 -7.36 -0.38 -0.53
C PHE A 107 -6.12 -0.10 0.32
N GLY A 108 -6.20 0.76 1.34
CA GLY A 108 -5.04 1.18 2.13
C GLY A 108 -4.21 0.03 2.72
N ASN A 109 -4.88 -1.06 3.13
CA ASN A 109 -4.25 -2.26 3.69
C ASN A 109 -4.18 -3.44 2.72
N LEU A 110 -4.69 -3.28 1.49
CA LEU A 110 -4.70 -4.31 0.46
C LEU A 110 -3.41 -4.28 -0.36
N ARG A 111 -2.65 -5.37 -0.28
CA ARG A 111 -1.42 -5.55 -1.04
C ARG A 111 -1.70 -6.44 -2.25
N MET A 112 -1.36 -5.96 -3.44
CA MET A 112 -1.35 -6.79 -4.66
C MET A 112 -0.28 -7.88 -4.54
N VAL A 113 -0.71 -9.14 -4.56
CA VAL A 113 0.13 -10.34 -4.37
C VAL A 113 0.37 -11.12 -5.66
N ALA A 114 -0.58 -11.02 -6.60
CA ALA A 114 -0.50 -11.44 -8.00
C ALA A 114 -1.26 -10.39 -8.84
N ASP A 115 -1.21 -10.50 -10.17
CA ASP A 115 -1.83 -9.50 -11.06
C ASP A 115 -3.37 -9.47 -10.94
N ASP A 116 -3.98 -10.56 -10.49
CA ASP A 116 -5.42 -10.69 -10.25
C ASP A 116 -5.79 -10.69 -8.76
N HIS A 117 -4.87 -10.47 -7.81
CA HIS A 117 -5.15 -10.76 -6.40
C HIS A 117 -4.57 -9.74 -5.43
N PHE A 118 -5.43 -9.29 -4.51
CA PHE A 118 -5.10 -8.44 -3.38
C PHE A 118 -5.39 -9.15 -2.06
N VAL A 119 -4.47 -9.01 -1.11
CA VAL A 119 -4.60 -9.57 0.23
C VAL A 119 -4.44 -8.45 1.25
N CYS A 120 -5.36 -8.41 2.22
CA CYS A 120 -5.22 -7.53 3.38
C CYS A 120 -4.12 -8.06 4.31
N ASP A 121 -3.14 -7.22 4.63
CA ASP A 121 -2.04 -7.62 5.51
C ASP A 121 -2.43 -7.62 7.00
N SER A 122 -3.59 -7.05 7.37
CA SER A 122 -4.14 -7.10 8.73
C SER A 122 -5.25 -8.16 8.87
N ILE A 123 -5.42 -8.68 10.08
CA ILE A 123 -6.55 -9.56 10.43
C ILE A 123 -7.70 -8.69 10.92
N ALA A 124 -8.87 -8.82 10.30
CA ALA A 124 -10.11 -8.16 10.73
C ALA A 124 -10.65 -8.78 12.04
N PRO A 125 -11.30 -7.98 12.91
CA PRO A 125 -11.79 -8.44 14.21
C PRO A 125 -13.04 -9.34 14.13
N SER A 126 -13.74 -9.39 13.00
CA SER A 126 -14.89 -10.26 12.78
C SER A 126 -15.06 -10.58 11.29
N GLN A 127 -15.93 -11.54 10.99
CA GLN A 127 -16.30 -11.87 9.62
C GLN A 127 -17.00 -10.70 8.94
N GLU A 128 -17.92 -10.06 9.65
CA GLU A 128 -18.69 -8.91 9.16
C GLU A 128 -17.75 -7.76 8.80
N TYR A 129 -16.77 -7.44 9.65
CA TYR A 129 -15.77 -6.40 9.36
C TYR A 129 -14.91 -6.73 8.14
N ALA A 130 -14.56 -8.01 7.93
CA ALA A 130 -13.84 -8.43 6.73
C ALA A 130 -14.69 -8.23 5.47
N ARG A 131 -15.97 -8.59 5.50
CA ARG A 131 -16.91 -8.37 4.40
C ARG A 131 -17.09 -6.88 4.12
N GLU A 132 -17.34 -6.06 5.14
CA GLU A 132 -17.44 -4.60 4.99
C GLU A 132 -16.19 -3.99 4.33
N GLY A 133 -15.00 -4.44 4.74
CA GLY A 133 -13.74 -3.99 4.14
C GLY A 133 -13.63 -4.33 2.65
N ILE A 134 -14.03 -5.54 2.26
CA ILE A 134 -14.07 -5.98 0.86
C ILE A 134 -15.11 -5.19 0.07
N CYS A 135 -16.33 -5.06 0.59
CA CYS A 135 -17.42 -4.34 -0.08
C CYS A 135 -17.06 -2.85 -0.26
N THR A 136 -16.40 -2.23 0.72
CA THR A 136 -15.90 -0.84 0.61
C THR A 136 -14.90 -0.68 -0.55
N ALA A 137 -13.97 -1.63 -0.68
CA ALA A 137 -13.01 -1.64 -1.78
C ALA A 137 -13.70 -1.87 -3.13
N GLU A 138 -14.67 -2.78 -3.21
CA GLU A 138 -15.47 -3.03 -4.41
C GLU A 138 -16.23 -1.77 -4.86
N ARG A 139 -16.97 -1.12 -3.97
CA ARG A 139 -17.70 0.12 -4.28
C ARG A 139 -16.79 1.22 -4.79
N SER A 140 -15.59 1.32 -4.22
CA SER A 140 -14.59 2.30 -4.65
C SER A 140 -14.00 1.98 -6.03
N LEU A 141 -13.87 0.69 -6.40
CA LEU A 141 -13.52 0.28 -7.76
C LEU A 141 -14.62 0.64 -8.75
N ARG A 142 -15.88 0.36 -8.43
CA ARG A 142 -17.04 0.70 -9.28
C ARG A 142 -17.14 2.20 -9.50
N PHE A 143 -16.96 2.98 -8.44
CA PHE A 143 -16.89 4.43 -8.53
C PHE A 143 -15.84 4.88 -9.56
N MET A 144 -14.61 4.35 -9.51
CA MET A 144 -13.57 4.67 -10.49
C MET A 144 -13.90 4.20 -11.91
N GLU A 145 -14.50 3.02 -12.07
CA GLU A 145 -14.86 2.49 -13.40
C GLU A 145 -15.90 3.36 -14.11
N TYR A 146 -16.95 3.76 -13.39
CA TYR A 146 -18.07 4.52 -13.96
C TYR A 146 -17.74 6.01 -14.13
N THR A 147 -17.03 6.60 -13.17
CA THR A 147 -16.70 8.03 -13.23
C THR A 147 -15.43 8.32 -14.02
N GLY A 148 -14.51 7.37 -14.12
CA GLY A 148 -13.16 7.58 -14.64
C GLY A 148 -12.25 8.40 -13.71
N LEU A 149 -12.75 8.79 -12.52
CA LEU A 149 -11.98 9.54 -11.54
C LEU A 149 -10.89 8.67 -10.91
N ARG A 150 -9.80 9.32 -10.52
CA ARG A 150 -8.65 8.69 -9.84
C ARG A 150 -8.40 9.38 -8.51
N PRO A 151 -7.90 8.66 -7.48
CA PRO A 151 -7.60 9.28 -6.20
C PRO A 151 -6.49 10.31 -6.37
N SER A 152 -6.69 11.49 -5.80
CA SER A 152 -5.68 12.55 -5.78
C SER A 152 -4.56 12.17 -4.81
N ARG A 153 -3.31 12.47 -5.20
CA ARG A 153 -2.11 12.20 -4.40
C ARG A 153 -1.55 13.43 -3.71
N ASP A 154 -2.10 14.60 -4.03
CA ASP A 154 -1.59 15.88 -3.54
C ASP A 154 -2.71 16.65 -2.84
N PRO A 155 -2.80 16.57 -1.50
CA PRO A 155 -3.81 17.29 -0.73
C PRO A 155 -3.66 18.81 -0.80
N ARG A 156 -2.57 19.31 -1.43
CA ARG A 156 -2.36 20.75 -1.68
C ARG A 156 -2.98 21.23 -3.00
N LYS A 157 -3.45 20.31 -3.87
CA LYS A 157 -4.01 20.66 -5.19
C LYS A 157 -5.53 20.73 -5.21
N LEU A 158 -6.18 19.94 -4.35
CA LEU A 158 -7.53 20.24 -3.92
C LEU A 158 -7.39 21.21 -2.75
N ASP A 159 -7.47 22.50 -3.04
CA ASP A 159 -7.79 23.47 -1.99
C ASP A 159 -9.25 23.19 -1.60
N THR A 160 -9.52 22.10 -0.86
CA THR A 160 -10.86 21.72 -0.35
C THR A 160 -11.43 22.73 0.63
N ARG A 161 -10.76 23.87 0.76
CA ARG A 161 -11.07 24.96 1.64
C ARG A 161 -11.46 26.12 0.74
N GLY A 162 -12.60 26.72 1.04
CA GLY A 162 -13.10 27.88 0.33
C GLY A 162 -12.18 29.10 0.48
N HIS A 163 -12.67 30.27 0.10
CA HIS A 163 -12.03 31.53 0.43
C HIS A 163 -11.67 31.57 1.93
N ASN A 164 -10.47 32.07 2.25
CA ASN A 164 -9.95 32.16 3.62
C ASN A 164 -9.85 30.84 4.39
N ASN A 165 -9.64 29.71 3.70
CA ASN A 165 -9.36 28.42 4.34
C ASN A 165 -10.57 27.85 5.13
N GLU A 166 -11.79 28.31 4.80
CA GLU A 166 -13.07 27.85 5.38
C GLU A 166 -13.40 26.43 4.88
N LYS A 167 -13.64 25.48 5.79
CA LYS A 167 -14.00 24.10 5.42
C LYS A 167 -15.47 24.00 5.03
N LEU A 168 -15.81 23.03 4.17
CA LEU A 168 -17.19 22.67 3.90
C LEU A 168 -17.93 22.30 5.21
N PRO A 169 -19.13 22.84 5.48
CA PRO A 169 -19.90 22.53 6.68
C PRO A 169 -20.22 21.03 6.82
N ASN A 170 -20.01 20.48 8.01
CA ASN A 170 -20.17 19.06 8.33
C ASN A 170 -19.41 18.13 7.37
N LEU A 171 -18.25 18.56 6.86
CA LEU A 171 -17.36 17.71 6.06
C LEU A 171 -16.99 16.45 6.86
N ASP A 172 -17.35 15.29 6.34
CA ASP A 172 -17.13 14.02 7.01
C ASP A 172 -16.90 12.89 6.01
N HIS A 173 -16.02 11.97 6.39
CA HIS A 173 -15.60 10.87 5.53
C HIS A 173 -15.22 11.31 4.10
N SER A 174 -14.56 12.45 3.94
CA SER A 174 -14.26 12.99 2.61
C SER A 174 -13.06 12.32 1.93
N THR A 175 -13.09 12.33 0.59
CA THR A 175 -12.03 11.81 -0.29
C THR A 175 -11.81 12.73 -1.49
N ASP A 176 -10.55 12.80 -1.91
CA ASP A 176 -10.07 13.71 -2.95
C ASP A 176 -9.85 12.98 -4.29
N TRP A 177 -10.46 13.48 -5.36
CA TRP A 177 -10.48 12.83 -6.67
C TRP A 177 -10.05 13.77 -7.80
N PHE A 178 -9.54 13.18 -8.89
CA PHE A 178 -9.01 13.87 -10.05
C PHE A 178 -9.46 13.19 -11.34
N ASP A 179 -9.98 13.98 -12.27
CA ASP A 179 -10.25 13.54 -13.64
C ASP A 179 -9.03 13.82 -14.52
N SER A 180 -8.39 12.76 -15.03
CA SER A 180 -7.22 12.91 -15.89
C SER A 180 -7.52 13.43 -17.29
N ASN A 181 -8.77 13.37 -17.74
CA ASN A 181 -9.15 13.82 -19.08
C ASN A 181 -9.34 15.34 -19.11
N THR A 182 -9.98 15.89 -18.10
CA THR A 182 -10.29 17.32 -17.98
C THR A 182 -9.29 18.09 -17.13
N GLY A 183 -8.51 17.39 -16.30
CA GLY A 183 -7.60 18.02 -15.33
C GLY A 183 -8.33 18.58 -14.09
N GLN A 184 -9.61 18.29 -13.94
CA GLN A 184 -10.44 18.81 -12.86
C GLN A 184 -10.31 17.97 -11.59
N TYR A 185 -10.56 18.61 -10.45
CA TYR A 185 -10.56 17.98 -9.15
C TYR A 185 -11.95 18.00 -8.54
N PHE A 186 -12.28 16.93 -7.83
CA PHE A 186 -13.56 16.73 -7.18
C PHE A 186 -13.33 16.31 -5.74
N LEU A 187 -14.10 16.88 -4.83
CA LEU A 187 -14.23 16.44 -3.45
C LEU A 187 -15.47 15.54 -3.39
N ILE A 188 -15.30 14.33 -2.87
CA ILE A 188 -16.41 13.44 -2.53
C ILE A 188 -16.54 13.43 -1.02
N ASP A 189 -17.73 13.77 -0.54
CA ASP A 189 -18.03 13.89 0.88
C ASP A 189 -19.19 12.95 1.24
N GLU A 190 -19.03 12.19 2.33
CA GLU A 190 -19.94 11.09 2.69
C GLU A 190 -20.40 11.18 4.16
N PRO A 191 -21.02 12.28 4.59
CA PRO A 191 -21.48 12.46 5.96
C PRO A 191 -22.64 11.53 6.29
N TYR A 192 -22.80 11.23 7.58
CA TYR A 192 -23.98 10.50 8.06
C TYR A 192 -25.28 11.20 7.63
N SER A 193 -26.27 10.40 7.21
CA SER A 193 -27.54 10.87 6.68
C SER A 193 -28.23 11.82 7.66
N GLY A 194 -28.67 12.98 7.15
CA GLY A 194 -29.33 14.01 7.95
C GLY A 194 -28.41 14.88 8.82
N ALA A 195 -27.09 14.65 8.82
CA ALA A 195 -26.15 15.49 9.56
C ALA A 195 -25.91 16.88 8.91
N PRO A 196 -25.75 17.00 7.57
CA PRO A 196 -25.53 18.31 6.96
C PRO A 196 -26.80 19.17 6.87
N ASP A 197 -26.68 20.46 7.19
CA ASP A 197 -27.67 21.47 6.80
C ASP A 197 -27.46 21.86 5.33
N GLU A 198 -28.42 21.48 4.47
CA GLU A 198 -28.37 21.76 3.03
C GLU A 198 -28.37 23.26 2.72
N ASN A 199 -29.04 24.08 3.54
CA ASN A 199 -29.06 25.53 3.35
C ASN A 199 -27.69 26.12 3.68
N GLU A 200 -27.05 25.62 4.74
CA GLU A 200 -25.70 26.04 5.14
C GLU A 200 -24.68 25.68 4.05
N ARG A 201 -24.73 24.45 3.51
CA ARG A 201 -23.87 24.01 2.40
C ARG A 201 -24.11 24.82 1.13
N THR A 202 -25.36 25.10 0.78
CA THR A 202 -25.70 25.94 -0.38
C THR A 202 -25.16 27.35 -0.24
N ALA A 203 -25.32 27.96 0.94
CA ALA A 203 -24.78 29.29 1.23
C ALA A 203 -23.24 29.30 1.20
N TRP A 204 -22.60 28.27 1.77
CA TRP A 204 -21.15 28.10 1.70
C TRP A 204 -20.67 27.96 0.26
N ALA A 205 -21.31 27.13 -0.55
CA ALA A 205 -20.96 26.89 -1.95
C ALA A 205 -21.00 28.18 -2.77
N LYS A 206 -22.10 28.93 -2.64
CA LYS A 206 -22.29 30.23 -3.31
C LYS A 206 -21.23 31.25 -2.92
N ARG A 207 -20.90 31.37 -1.64
CA ARG A 207 -19.87 32.32 -1.15
C ARG A 207 -18.46 31.94 -1.58
N ASN A 208 -18.18 30.64 -1.70
CA ASN A 208 -16.85 30.12 -1.97
C ASN A 208 -16.57 29.83 -3.44
N GLY A 209 -17.59 29.94 -4.31
CA GLY A 209 -17.46 29.64 -5.74
C GLY A 209 -17.45 28.14 -6.04
N TRP A 210 -18.12 27.34 -5.23
CA TRP A 210 -18.22 25.90 -5.37
C TRP A 210 -19.61 25.48 -5.85
N GLN A 211 -19.67 24.32 -6.50
CA GLN A 211 -20.89 23.56 -6.75
C GLN A 211 -20.87 22.32 -5.87
N ILE A 212 -22.03 21.97 -5.31
CA ILE A 212 -22.20 20.80 -4.45
C ILE A 212 -23.50 20.13 -4.87
N GLU A 213 -23.42 18.85 -5.22
CA GLU A 213 -24.56 18.08 -5.68
C GLU A 213 -24.64 16.76 -4.91
N LYS A 214 -25.85 16.43 -4.45
CA LYS A 214 -26.14 15.14 -3.80
C LYS A 214 -26.45 14.09 -4.86
N THR A 215 -25.89 12.89 -4.72
CA THR A 215 -26.17 11.78 -5.64
C THR A 215 -27.28 10.88 -5.10
N SER A 216 -27.99 10.17 -5.99
CA SER A 216 -28.92 9.10 -5.60
C SER A 216 -28.22 7.77 -5.34
N TRP A 217 -26.98 7.59 -5.81
CA TRP A 217 -26.22 6.40 -5.50
C TRP A 217 -25.78 6.42 -4.02
N PRO A 218 -25.95 5.32 -3.25
CA PRO A 218 -25.80 5.35 -1.79
C PRO A 218 -24.38 5.58 -1.25
N GLY A 219 -23.35 5.55 -2.10
CA GLY A 219 -21.98 5.90 -1.72
C GLY A 219 -21.01 4.73 -1.56
N MET A 220 -19.76 5.08 -1.24
CA MET A 220 -18.63 4.17 -1.06
C MET A 220 -18.41 3.79 0.41
N TYR A 221 -18.59 4.71 1.36
CA TYR A 221 -18.21 4.52 2.76
C TYR A 221 -19.17 3.61 3.52
N ARG A 222 -20.37 4.10 3.85
CA ARG A 222 -21.44 3.32 4.49
C ARG A 222 -22.76 3.57 3.74
N PRO A 223 -23.00 2.83 2.65
CA PRO A 223 -24.24 2.93 1.88
C PRO A 223 -25.48 2.98 2.76
N TYR A 224 -26.42 3.87 2.46
CA TYR A 224 -27.72 4.05 3.14
C TYR A 224 -27.65 4.68 4.55
N ASP A 225 -26.51 4.61 5.23
CA ASP A 225 -26.24 5.32 6.49
C ASP A 225 -25.58 6.69 6.27
N CYS A 226 -24.97 6.88 5.11
CA CYS A 226 -24.35 8.13 4.66
C CYS A 226 -24.95 8.57 3.33
N ASP A 227 -24.93 9.88 3.10
CA ASP A 227 -25.28 10.50 1.82
C ASP A 227 -24.00 10.80 1.04
N LEU A 228 -23.97 10.57 -0.28
CA LEU A 228 -22.83 10.96 -1.11
C LEU A 228 -23.06 12.32 -1.78
N TYR A 229 -22.14 13.24 -1.54
CA TYR A 229 -22.07 14.54 -2.20
C TYR A 229 -20.82 14.63 -3.07
N VAL A 230 -20.99 15.22 -4.25
CA VAL A 230 -19.91 15.66 -5.12
C VAL A 230 -19.77 17.17 -4.95
N ALA A 231 -18.55 17.65 -4.77
CA ALA A 231 -18.26 19.07 -4.70
C ALA A 231 -17.09 19.41 -5.62
N ALA A 232 -17.21 20.52 -6.34
CA ALA A 232 -16.18 20.99 -7.27
C ALA A 232 -16.12 22.51 -7.28
N ASP A 233 -14.94 23.03 -7.59
CA ASP A 233 -14.72 24.46 -7.75
C ASP A 233 -15.23 24.93 -9.13
N SER A 234 -16.35 25.67 -9.10
CA SER A 234 -17.04 26.13 -10.30
C SER A 234 -16.24 27.12 -11.14
N ARG A 235 -15.20 27.74 -10.55
CA ARG A 235 -14.33 28.72 -11.23
C ARG A 235 -13.51 28.08 -12.36
N TYR A 236 -13.34 26.76 -12.32
CA TYR A 236 -12.61 25.99 -13.33
C TYR A 236 -13.53 25.26 -14.34
N GLY A 237 -14.83 25.61 -14.39
CA GLY A 237 -15.78 25.05 -15.35
C GLY A 237 -16.06 23.56 -15.13
N SER A 238 -16.23 23.15 -13.87
CA SER A 238 -16.46 21.75 -13.50
C SER A 238 -17.75 21.17 -14.09
N ASP A 239 -17.65 20.02 -14.76
CA ASP A 239 -18.81 19.27 -15.26
C ASP A 239 -19.36 18.33 -14.17
N ILE A 240 -19.85 18.92 -13.09
CA ILE A 240 -20.36 18.19 -11.92
C ILE A 240 -21.59 17.35 -12.27
N GLU A 241 -22.48 17.87 -13.13
CA GLU A 241 -23.71 17.19 -13.54
C GLU A 241 -23.43 15.87 -14.25
N SER A 242 -22.46 15.84 -15.17
CA SER A 242 -22.02 14.63 -15.86
C SER A 242 -21.40 13.61 -14.91
N ILE A 243 -20.65 14.06 -13.90
CA ILE A 243 -20.09 13.18 -12.86
C ILE A 243 -21.21 12.58 -12.01
N VAL A 244 -22.14 13.41 -11.52
CA VAL A 244 -23.29 12.96 -10.72
C VAL A 244 -24.14 11.95 -11.50
N LYS A 245 -24.40 12.21 -12.79
CA LYS A 245 -25.11 11.27 -13.66
C LYS A 245 -24.40 9.92 -13.73
N ARG A 246 -23.09 9.91 -13.99
CA ARG A 246 -22.30 8.67 -14.04
C ARG A 246 -22.26 7.93 -12.71
N ILE A 247 -22.27 8.66 -11.59
CA ILE A 247 -22.37 8.07 -10.24
C ILE A 247 -23.74 7.42 -10.05
N ASN A 248 -24.82 8.09 -10.45
CA ASN A 248 -26.18 7.56 -10.32
C ASN A 248 -26.44 6.35 -11.22
N ASP A 249 -25.67 6.19 -12.30
CA ASP A 249 -25.69 5.02 -13.18
C ASP A 249 -24.92 3.80 -12.62
N ILE A 250 -24.20 3.96 -11.49
CA ILE A 250 -23.51 2.84 -10.83
C ILE A 250 -24.58 1.86 -10.29
N PRO A 251 -24.41 0.53 -10.48
CA PRO A 251 -25.29 -0.47 -9.91
C PRO A 251 -25.43 -0.36 -8.38
N ILE A 252 -26.48 -0.99 -7.87
CA ILE A 252 -26.73 -1.06 -6.42
C ILE A 252 -25.44 -1.53 -5.71
N PRO A 253 -24.96 -0.79 -4.70
CA PRO A 253 -23.69 -1.09 -4.05
C PRO A 253 -23.74 -2.43 -3.32
N LEU A 254 -22.64 -3.19 -3.40
CA LEU A 254 -22.46 -4.37 -2.58
C LEU A 254 -22.28 -3.97 -1.12
N VAL A 255 -23.02 -4.62 -0.21
CA VAL A 255 -22.96 -4.45 1.26
C VAL A 255 -22.75 -5.80 1.94
N ALA A 256 -22.36 -5.82 3.21
CA ALA A 256 -22.00 -7.05 3.90
C ALA A 256 -23.19 -8.02 4.07
N GLU A 257 -24.41 -7.47 4.14
CA GLU A 257 -25.67 -8.20 4.26
C GLU A 257 -26.00 -8.98 2.99
N ASN A 258 -25.58 -8.47 1.82
CA ASN A 258 -25.80 -9.07 0.50
C ASN A 258 -24.54 -9.77 -0.03
N TRP A 259 -23.72 -10.30 0.88
CA TRP A 259 -22.45 -10.94 0.55
C TRP A 259 -22.61 -12.12 -0.41
N ASP A 260 -21.90 -12.04 -1.55
CA ASP A 260 -21.90 -13.06 -2.62
C ASP A 260 -20.51 -13.69 -2.86
N GLY A 261 -19.53 -13.35 -2.02
CA GLY A 261 -18.17 -13.89 -2.09
C GLY A 261 -18.01 -15.26 -1.42
N GLU A 262 -16.79 -15.80 -1.52
CA GLU A 262 -16.39 -17.05 -0.89
C GLU A 262 -16.01 -16.82 0.58
N SER A 263 -16.70 -17.52 1.50
CA SER A 263 -16.35 -17.58 2.91
C SER A 263 -15.69 -18.91 3.25
N SER A 264 -14.61 -18.86 4.02
CA SER A 264 -13.91 -20.04 4.55
C SER A 264 -13.67 -19.88 6.05
N SER A 265 -13.87 -20.96 6.80
CA SER A 265 -13.66 -21.00 8.27
C SER A 265 -12.22 -21.37 8.66
N SER A 266 -11.27 -21.27 7.72
CA SER A 266 -9.84 -21.52 7.97
C SER A 266 -8.99 -20.32 7.57
N TRP A 267 -7.78 -20.28 8.13
CA TRP A 267 -6.70 -19.36 7.74
C TRP A 267 -5.83 -19.89 6.61
N ASP A 268 -6.37 -20.80 5.79
CA ASP A 268 -5.62 -21.31 4.64
C ASP A 268 -5.27 -20.18 3.69
N THR A 269 -4.04 -20.22 3.18
CA THR A 269 -3.58 -19.20 2.24
C THR A 269 -4.28 -19.40 0.91
N PHE A 270 -5.14 -18.44 0.54
CA PHE A 270 -5.76 -18.45 -0.77
C PHE A 270 -4.74 -18.02 -1.82
N CYS A 271 -4.56 -18.87 -2.83
CA CYS A 271 -3.70 -18.59 -3.98
C CYS A 271 -4.59 -18.43 -5.21
N SER A 272 -4.53 -17.26 -5.84
CA SER A 272 -5.30 -17.00 -7.05
C SER A 272 -4.81 -17.82 -8.25
N PRO A 273 -5.61 -17.94 -9.32
CA PRO A 273 -5.18 -18.58 -10.57
C PRO A 273 -3.88 -18.01 -11.16
N MET A 274 -3.60 -16.71 -10.99
CA MET A 274 -2.35 -16.09 -11.48
C MET A 274 -1.18 -16.15 -10.49
N ALA A 275 -1.33 -16.82 -9.34
CA ALA A 275 -0.23 -17.08 -8.41
C ALA A 275 0.64 -18.28 -8.88
N GLU A 276 1.37 -18.09 -9.97
CA GLU A 276 2.10 -19.18 -10.65
C GLU A 276 3.39 -19.57 -9.94
N THR A 277 4.13 -18.60 -9.38
CA THR A 277 5.44 -18.86 -8.79
C THR A 277 5.38 -19.15 -7.28
N ALA A 278 6.42 -19.81 -6.75
CA ALA A 278 6.58 -19.96 -5.30
C ALA A 278 6.67 -18.60 -4.58
N GLN A 279 7.17 -17.56 -5.26
CA GLN A 279 7.22 -16.21 -4.71
C GLN A 279 5.82 -15.60 -4.60
N ASP A 280 4.95 -15.82 -5.58
CA ASP A 280 3.57 -15.31 -5.56
C ASP A 280 2.75 -15.98 -4.46
N ARG A 281 2.86 -17.31 -4.34
CA ARG A 281 2.24 -18.06 -3.22
C ARG A 281 2.73 -17.60 -1.86
N ARG A 282 4.04 -17.30 -1.73
CA ARG A 282 4.59 -16.73 -0.49
C ARG A 282 4.04 -15.33 -0.22
N ARG A 283 3.87 -14.50 -1.26
CA ARG A 283 3.30 -13.14 -1.14
C ARG A 283 1.82 -13.15 -0.81
N ALA A 284 1.07 -14.17 -1.25
CA ALA A 284 -0.36 -14.33 -0.98
C ALA A 284 -0.68 -14.56 0.50
N ARG A 285 0.30 -14.95 1.31
CA ARG A 285 0.13 -15.05 2.76
C ARG A 285 -0.13 -13.67 3.38
N CYS A 286 -1.22 -13.55 4.14
CA CYS A 286 -1.50 -12.38 4.98
C CYS A 286 -0.39 -12.24 6.03
N LYS A 287 0.21 -11.04 6.12
CA LYS A 287 1.27 -10.78 7.11
C LYS A 287 0.76 -10.85 8.54
N GLY A 288 -0.47 -10.44 8.79
CA GLY A 288 -1.14 -10.48 10.09
C GLY A 288 -1.20 -11.89 10.68
N MET A 289 -1.22 -12.94 9.84
CA MET A 289 -1.21 -14.34 10.27
C MET A 289 0.19 -14.90 10.53
N ILE A 290 1.24 -14.10 10.35
CA ILE A 290 2.61 -14.53 10.59
C ILE A 290 2.89 -14.37 12.08
N TYR A 291 3.00 -15.51 12.77
CA TYR A 291 3.52 -15.54 14.13
C TYR A 291 5.01 -15.20 14.10
N PRO A 292 5.43 -14.12 14.77
CA PRO A 292 6.83 -13.78 14.83
C PRO A 292 7.56 -14.76 15.75
N SER A 293 8.66 -15.34 15.27
CA SER A 293 9.53 -16.22 16.05
C SER A 293 10.93 -15.65 16.15
N ALA A 294 11.66 -16.00 17.20
CA ALA A 294 13.08 -15.67 17.32
C ALA A 294 13.90 -16.40 16.25
N SER A 295 14.97 -15.77 15.78
CA SER A 295 15.99 -16.40 14.91
C SER A 295 17.32 -16.45 15.64
N LYS A 296 18.35 -17.05 15.03
CA LYS A 296 19.71 -17.10 15.61
C LYS A 296 20.32 -15.72 15.93
N THR A 297 19.83 -14.65 15.30
CA THR A 297 20.45 -13.31 15.41
C THR A 297 19.44 -12.20 15.72
N THR A 298 18.14 -12.48 15.79
CA THR A 298 17.11 -11.45 16.03
C THR A 298 15.94 -11.99 16.84
N VAL A 299 15.35 -11.13 17.66
CA VAL A 299 14.11 -11.41 18.41
C VAL A 299 13.01 -10.43 18.02
N PRO A 300 11.74 -10.87 17.93
CA PRO A 300 10.59 -9.98 17.79
C PRO A 300 10.47 -9.03 18.98
N TYR A 301 9.89 -7.85 18.75
CA TYR A 301 9.55 -6.93 19.84
C TYR A 301 8.42 -7.46 20.71
N ASN A 302 7.46 -8.14 20.08
CA ASN A 302 6.39 -8.86 20.75
C ASN A 302 6.04 -10.09 19.91
N PHE A 303 5.36 -11.04 20.53
CA PHE A 303 4.96 -12.29 19.90
C PHE A 303 3.57 -12.25 19.26
N ASN A 304 2.96 -11.07 19.15
CA ASN A 304 1.65 -10.93 18.53
C ASN A 304 1.75 -11.16 17.01
N PRO A 305 0.78 -11.87 16.40
CA PRO A 305 0.73 -12.08 14.96
C PRO A 305 0.77 -10.75 14.18
N GLY A 306 1.48 -10.74 13.04
CA GLY A 306 1.60 -9.55 12.20
C GLY A 306 2.73 -8.60 12.57
N THR A 307 3.35 -8.78 13.74
CA THR A 307 4.50 -7.98 14.16
C THR A 307 5.72 -8.29 13.29
N SER A 308 6.19 -7.28 12.56
CA SER A 308 7.39 -7.36 11.73
C SER A 308 8.63 -6.70 12.36
N ARG A 309 8.46 -5.94 13.45
CA ARG A 309 9.56 -5.27 14.16
C ARG A 309 10.38 -6.29 14.95
N ARG A 310 11.70 -6.18 14.81
CA ARG A 310 12.68 -7.09 15.38
C ARG A 310 13.90 -6.31 15.86
N ARG A 311 14.49 -6.74 16.97
CA ARG A 311 15.79 -6.24 17.44
C ARG A 311 16.87 -7.32 17.28
N PRO A 312 18.15 -6.94 17.23
CA PRO A 312 19.24 -7.90 17.33
C PRO A 312 19.15 -8.70 18.64
N ILE A 313 19.63 -9.95 18.63
CA ILE A 313 19.87 -10.69 19.87
C ILE A 313 21.13 -10.13 20.54
N GLY A 314 21.01 -9.68 21.78
CA GLY A 314 22.08 -9.05 22.52
C GLY A 314 21.55 -7.87 23.32
N GLU A 315 22.46 -7.19 23.99
CA GLU A 315 22.18 -5.99 24.77
C GLU A 315 23.32 -5.00 24.60
N LEU A 316 22.98 -3.71 24.47
CA LEU A 316 23.96 -2.63 24.53
C LEU A 316 24.28 -2.28 25.99
N GLY A 317 23.38 -2.61 26.91
CA GLY A 317 23.46 -2.29 28.34
C GLY A 317 23.07 -0.84 28.62
N ILE A 318 22.63 -0.57 29.86
CA ILE A 318 22.13 0.77 30.27
C ILE A 318 23.17 1.85 29.98
N GLU A 319 24.43 1.64 30.40
CA GLU A 319 25.52 2.59 30.14
C GLU A 319 25.76 2.83 28.64
N GLY A 320 25.70 1.77 27.84
CA GLY A 320 25.85 1.88 26.40
C GLY A 320 24.70 2.67 25.76
N HIS A 321 23.47 2.49 26.25
CA HIS A 321 22.32 3.29 25.81
C HIS A 321 22.41 4.75 26.27
N ILE A 322 22.90 5.03 27.49
CA ILE A 322 23.12 6.39 27.99
C ILE A 322 24.12 7.13 27.09
N GLU A 323 25.23 6.49 26.76
CA GLU A 323 26.23 7.08 25.88
C GLU A 323 25.71 7.26 24.44
N ALA A 324 24.98 6.27 23.92
CA ALA A 324 24.35 6.38 22.61
C ALA A 324 23.33 7.52 22.57
N GLY A 325 22.49 7.64 23.59
CA GLY A 325 21.53 8.72 23.76
C GLY A 325 22.19 10.08 23.83
N ARG A 326 23.31 10.20 24.57
CA ARG A 326 24.10 11.43 24.66
C ARG A 326 24.68 11.86 23.30
N ILE A 327 25.26 10.94 22.55
CA ILE A 327 25.76 11.21 21.18
C ILE A 327 24.62 11.66 20.27
N ILE A 328 23.48 10.96 20.30
CA ILE A 328 22.34 11.30 19.44
C ILE A 328 21.76 12.67 19.79
N LYS A 329 21.58 12.98 21.09
CA LYS A 329 21.13 14.30 21.56
C LYS A 329 22.09 15.40 21.10
N GLY A 330 23.41 15.18 21.21
CA GLY A 330 24.43 16.09 20.69
C GLY A 330 24.28 16.36 19.18
N VAL A 331 24.09 15.31 18.37
CA VAL A 331 23.89 15.46 16.92
C VAL A 331 22.60 16.22 16.60
N LEU A 332 21.51 15.95 17.30
CA LEU A 332 20.21 16.61 17.11
C LEU A 332 20.24 18.11 17.42
N ARG A 333 21.13 18.55 18.30
CA ARG A 333 21.29 19.94 18.74
C ARG A 333 22.45 20.67 18.08
N SER A 334 23.33 19.97 17.37
CA SER A 334 24.50 20.57 16.75
C SER A 334 24.12 21.43 15.54
N GLU A 335 24.70 22.64 15.46
CA GLU A 335 24.61 23.51 14.28
C GLU A 335 25.29 22.92 13.04
N PHE A 336 26.18 21.94 13.22
CA PHE A 336 26.90 21.26 12.15
C PHE A 336 26.10 20.11 11.51
N SER A 337 24.92 19.80 12.04
CA SER A 337 24.07 18.71 11.57
C SER A 337 23.00 19.21 10.59
N PRO A 338 23.04 18.82 9.30
CA PRO A 338 21.96 19.15 8.38
C PRO A 338 20.67 18.42 8.78
N TYR A 339 19.52 18.99 8.41
CA TYR A 339 18.20 18.44 8.71
C TYR A 339 18.06 16.93 8.39
N GLY A 340 18.64 16.49 7.26
CA GLY A 340 18.63 15.09 6.85
C GLY A 340 19.35 14.15 7.83
N ALA A 341 20.42 14.62 8.48
CA ALA A 341 21.12 13.87 9.53
C ALA A 341 20.28 13.84 10.83
N CYS A 342 19.71 14.99 11.22
CA CYS A 342 18.84 15.08 12.40
C CYS A 342 17.61 14.15 12.29
N SER A 343 16.93 14.14 11.14
CA SER A 343 15.78 13.26 10.89
C SER A 343 16.13 11.77 11.06
N ARG A 344 17.31 11.36 10.57
CA ARG A 344 17.81 9.98 10.72
C ARG A 344 18.18 9.64 12.16
N MET A 345 18.82 10.56 12.87
CA MET A 345 19.16 10.37 14.28
C MET A 345 17.93 10.32 15.18
N SER A 346 16.89 11.10 14.86
CA SER A 346 15.60 11.00 15.54
C SER A 346 14.94 9.63 15.34
N SER A 347 15.06 9.06 14.13
CA SER A 347 14.58 7.68 13.87
C SER A 347 15.41 6.62 14.60
N LEU A 348 16.74 6.78 14.63
CA LEU A 348 17.64 5.88 15.36
C LEU A 348 17.36 5.91 16.87
N ARG A 349 17.15 7.11 17.43
CA ARG A 349 16.77 7.35 18.83
C ARG A 349 15.57 6.49 19.23
N SER A 350 14.49 6.57 18.46
CA SER A 350 13.25 5.83 18.74
C SER A 350 13.46 4.32 18.68
N ASP A 351 14.23 3.81 17.70
CA ASP A 351 14.51 2.37 17.63
C ASP A 351 15.39 1.89 18.80
N LEU A 352 16.37 2.69 19.25
CA LEU A 352 17.24 2.32 20.38
C LEU A 352 16.55 2.45 21.75
N GLU A 353 15.62 3.39 21.92
CA GLU A 353 14.74 3.45 23.09
C GLU A 353 13.90 2.17 23.19
N ASP A 354 13.28 1.75 22.09
CA ASP A 354 12.51 0.50 22.08
C ASP A 354 13.39 -0.71 22.40
N TRP A 355 14.65 -0.72 21.94
CA TRP A 355 15.60 -1.79 22.29
C TRP A 355 15.94 -1.75 23.77
N LEU A 356 16.22 -0.58 24.34
CA LEU A 356 16.48 -0.39 25.76
C LEU A 356 15.34 -0.98 26.60
N GLY A 357 14.09 -0.60 26.31
CA GLY A 357 12.93 -1.09 27.05
C GLY A 357 12.74 -2.60 27.00
N LEU A 358 13.27 -3.27 25.98
CA LEU A 358 13.23 -4.74 25.83
C LEU A 358 14.52 -5.44 26.31
N GLU A 359 15.55 -4.69 26.68
CA GLU A 359 16.83 -5.18 27.20
C GLU A 359 16.90 -5.07 28.72
N ILE A 360 16.31 -4.02 29.31
CA ILE A 360 16.30 -3.82 30.76
C ILE A 360 15.33 -4.78 31.46
N GLY A 361 15.71 -5.20 32.66
CA GLY A 361 14.89 -6.01 33.56
C GLY A 361 13.86 -5.19 34.31
N ARG A 362 12.91 -5.88 34.97
CA ARG A 362 11.99 -5.25 35.93
C ARG A 362 12.78 -4.54 37.04
N GLY A 363 12.34 -3.37 37.47
CA GLY A 363 13.01 -2.56 38.49
C GLY A 363 14.12 -1.64 37.97
N GLN A 364 14.47 -1.70 36.68
CA GLN A 364 15.48 -0.81 36.09
C GLN A 364 14.81 0.33 35.33
N LEU A 365 15.23 1.57 35.59
CA LEU A 365 14.72 2.78 34.90
C LEU A 365 13.17 2.85 34.89
N GLU A 366 12.49 2.58 36.01
CA GLU A 366 11.02 2.59 36.07
C GLU A 366 10.41 4.00 36.15
N GLY A 367 11.24 5.04 36.26
CA GLY A 367 10.84 6.43 36.44
C GLY A 367 11.25 7.36 35.30
N PRO A 368 11.41 8.66 35.57
CA PRO A 368 11.80 9.65 34.56
C PRO A 368 13.17 9.35 33.92
N GLU A 369 14.02 8.57 34.58
CA GLU A 369 15.37 8.21 34.16
C GLU A 369 15.38 7.44 32.84
N PHE A 370 14.32 6.68 32.53
CA PHE A 370 14.17 6.03 31.21
C PHE A 370 14.17 7.05 30.08
N PHE A 371 13.40 8.14 30.27
CA PHE A 371 13.30 9.20 29.27
C PHE A 371 14.54 10.08 29.22
N GLU A 372 15.34 10.14 30.28
CA GLU A 372 16.63 10.85 30.32
C GLU A 372 17.67 10.24 29.40
N VAL A 373 17.60 8.92 29.15
CA VAL A 373 18.53 8.26 28.23
C VAL A 373 18.47 8.91 26.83
N TYR A 374 17.27 9.05 26.25
CA TYR A 374 17.13 9.44 24.85
C TYR A 374 16.47 10.82 24.62
N TYR A 375 15.63 11.30 25.54
CA TYR A 375 14.74 12.45 25.27
C TYR A 375 14.98 13.65 26.18
N ARG A 376 15.08 13.45 27.50
CA ARG A 376 15.30 14.55 28.44
C ARG A 376 16.78 14.92 28.48
N GLU A 377 17.03 16.22 28.57
CA GLU A 377 18.39 16.76 28.67
C GLU A 377 18.82 16.79 30.15
N ILE A 378 20.01 16.29 30.42
CA ILE A 378 20.70 16.36 31.72
C ILE A 378 22.03 17.09 31.57
N ASP A 379 22.64 17.52 32.67
CA ASP A 379 23.87 18.33 32.61
C ASP A 379 25.04 17.62 31.91
N ALA A 380 25.13 16.29 32.03
CA ALA A 380 26.12 15.49 31.31
C ALA A 380 25.96 15.57 29.77
N ASP A 381 24.74 15.80 29.26
CA ASP A 381 24.53 16.00 27.83
C ASP A 381 25.07 17.34 27.36
N LYS A 382 24.88 18.39 28.17
CA LYS A 382 25.40 19.74 27.88
C LYS A 382 26.92 19.71 27.80
N SER A 383 27.58 19.06 28.76
CA SER A 383 29.03 18.87 28.75
C SER A 383 29.52 18.14 27.50
N HIS A 384 28.81 17.12 27.03
CA HIS A 384 29.16 16.46 25.77
C HIS A 384 28.92 17.37 24.56
N GLN A 385 27.81 18.12 24.53
CA GLN A 385 27.52 19.06 23.45
C GLN A 385 28.61 20.13 23.31
N GLU A 386 29.19 20.62 24.40
CA GLU A 386 30.31 21.58 24.39
C GLU A 386 31.60 21.03 23.74
N THR A 387 31.71 19.70 23.61
CA THR A 387 32.82 19.04 22.89
C THR A 387 32.61 19.00 21.37
N LEU A 388 31.38 19.18 20.88
CA LEU A 388 31.02 19.09 19.47
C LEU A 388 31.18 20.44 18.76
N ARG A 389 32.43 20.90 18.61
CA ARG A 389 32.78 22.26 18.13
C ARG A 389 32.94 22.37 16.62
N SER A 390 32.86 21.26 15.91
CA SER A 390 33.01 21.21 14.46
C SER A 390 32.25 20.03 13.85
N SER A 391 32.02 20.07 12.54
CA SER A 391 31.50 18.91 11.79
C SER A 391 32.34 17.65 11.98
N ALA A 392 33.66 17.78 12.16
CA ALA A 392 34.56 16.65 12.40
C ALA A 392 34.30 15.98 13.76
N ASP A 393 34.00 16.78 14.80
CA ASP A 393 33.70 16.26 16.14
C ASP A 393 32.37 15.49 16.16
N VAL A 394 31.36 15.98 15.42
CA VAL A 394 30.08 15.28 15.25
C VAL A 394 30.29 13.95 14.51
N VAL A 395 31.07 13.95 13.43
CA VAL A 395 31.40 12.73 12.67
C VAL A 395 32.16 11.72 13.53
N ALA A 396 33.16 12.17 14.29
CA ALA A 396 33.90 11.31 15.22
C ALA A 396 32.98 10.66 16.25
N SER A 397 32.03 11.42 16.81
CA SER A 397 31.05 10.91 17.77
C SER A 397 30.11 9.87 17.14
N LEU A 398 29.67 10.10 15.90
CA LEU A 398 28.89 9.11 15.14
C LEU A 398 29.67 7.83 14.83
N HIS A 399 30.98 7.92 14.57
CA HIS A 399 31.83 6.74 14.42
C HIS A 399 31.95 5.94 15.73
N ILE A 400 32.02 6.61 16.88
CA ILE A 400 32.00 5.95 18.20
C ILE A 400 30.69 5.18 18.39
N LEU A 401 29.55 5.83 18.14
CA LEU A 401 28.23 5.20 18.22
C LEU A 401 28.13 3.98 17.29
N ARG A 402 28.54 4.15 16.03
CA ARG A 402 28.57 3.06 15.04
C ARG A 402 29.37 1.85 15.53
N LYS A 403 30.57 2.09 16.07
CA LYS A 403 31.43 1.03 16.61
C LYS A 403 30.78 0.32 17.78
N LYS A 404 30.17 1.05 18.71
CA LYS A 404 29.47 0.48 19.87
C LYS A 404 28.35 -0.46 19.47
N LEU A 405 27.47 0.00 18.56
CA LEU A 405 26.37 -0.84 18.07
C LEU A 405 26.88 -2.09 17.34
N ALA A 406 27.96 -1.97 16.56
CA ALA A 406 28.55 -3.08 15.83
C ALA A 406 29.22 -4.13 16.74
N VAL A 407 29.70 -3.72 17.92
CA VAL A 407 30.30 -4.60 18.92
C VAL A 407 29.23 -5.27 19.79
N ALA A 408 28.22 -4.51 20.22
CA ALA A 408 27.18 -4.99 21.13
C ALA A 408 26.22 -5.99 20.47
N TYR A 409 25.97 -5.85 19.17
CA TYR A 409 24.94 -6.62 18.48
C TYR A 409 25.49 -7.47 17.32
N PRO A 410 24.92 -8.66 17.07
CA PRO A 410 25.30 -9.50 15.95
C PRO A 410 24.90 -8.87 14.61
N ASN A 411 25.68 -9.15 13.56
CA ASN A 411 25.39 -8.68 12.21
C ASN A 411 24.06 -9.24 11.69
N CYS A 412 23.00 -8.44 11.77
CA CYS A 412 21.65 -8.78 11.36
C CYS A 412 20.96 -7.60 10.64
N ALA A 413 19.80 -7.86 10.03
CA ALA A 413 19.10 -6.84 9.25
C ALA A 413 18.70 -5.59 10.09
N PRO A 414 18.14 -5.71 11.31
CA PRO A 414 17.87 -4.56 12.17
C PRO A 414 19.12 -3.71 12.46
N LEU A 415 20.23 -4.34 12.83
CA LEU A 415 21.49 -3.62 13.09
C LEU A 415 22.02 -2.93 11.84
N ARG A 416 22.07 -3.63 10.69
CA ARG A 416 22.53 -3.05 9.42
C ARG A 416 21.72 -1.83 9.01
N GLN A 417 20.41 -1.81 9.29
CA GLN A 417 19.57 -0.64 9.06
C GLN A 417 20.01 0.56 9.89
N GLN A 418 20.31 0.36 11.19
CA GLN A 418 20.78 1.43 12.07
C GLN A 418 22.18 1.91 11.70
N LEU A 419 23.12 0.99 11.42
CA LEU A 419 24.46 1.35 10.97
C LEU A 419 24.42 2.16 9.66
N ARG A 420 23.58 1.75 8.70
CA ARG A 420 23.39 2.50 7.45
C ARG A 420 22.84 3.91 7.70
N ARG A 421 21.94 4.11 8.67
CA ARG A 421 21.45 5.45 9.02
C ARG A 421 22.59 6.33 9.52
N ILE A 422 23.46 5.79 10.37
CA ILE A 422 24.64 6.50 10.89
C ILE A 422 25.61 6.83 9.74
N ASP A 423 25.95 5.85 8.90
CA ASP A 423 26.88 6.03 7.77
C ASP A 423 26.38 7.11 6.80
N VAL A 424 25.08 7.15 6.50
CA VAL A 424 24.49 8.18 5.65
C VAL A 424 24.49 9.55 6.32
N SER A 425 24.23 9.62 7.64
CA SER A 425 24.32 10.89 8.38
C SER A 425 25.75 11.45 8.40
N ILE A 426 26.76 10.59 8.56
CA ILE A 426 28.18 10.97 8.45
C ILE A 426 28.45 11.59 7.08
N ALA A 427 28.10 10.88 5.99
CA ALA A 427 28.31 11.38 4.63
C ALA A 427 27.60 12.72 4.37
N MET A 428 26.40 12.92 4.93
CA MET A 428 25.67 14.19 4.84
C MET A 428 26.38 15.34 5.55
N ILE A 429 26.91 15.10 6.75
CA ILE A 429 27.63 16.12 7.53
C ILE A 429 28.94 16.48 6.83
N GLU A 430 29.71 15.48 6.36
CA GLU A 430 30.95 15.70 5.61
C GLU A 430 30.71 16.47 4.30
N SER A 431 29.62 16.16 3.60
CA SER A 431 29.25 16.87 2.37
C SER A 431 28.84 18.32 2.66
N ALA A 432 28.09 18.57 3.73
CA ALA A 432 27.68 19.91 4.12
C ALA A 432 28.88 20.77 4.53
N ALA A 433 29.88 20.18 5.19
CA ALA A 433 31.12 20.87 5.56
C ALA A 433 32.00 21.28 4.35
N LYS A 434 31.83 20.62 3.20
CA LYS A 434 32.59 20.89 1.95
C LYS A 434 31.86 21.84 1.00
N ALA A 435 30.58 22.14 1.23
CA ALA A 435 29.84 23.07 0.39
C ALA A 435 30.29 24.51 0.69
N PRO A 436 30.52 25.36 -0.34
CA PRO A 436 30.77 26.78 -0.10
C PRO A 436 29.53 27.40 0.57
N ARG A 437 29.75 28.14 1.66
CA ARG A 437 28.70 28.85 2.39
C ARG A 437 28.15 30.03 1.59
#